data_AF-A0A6A6CRG2-F1
#
_entry.id   AF-A0A6A6CRG2-F1
#
_cell.length_a   1.000
_cell.length_b   1.000
_cell.length_c   1.000
_cell.angle_alpha   90.00
_cell.angle_beta   90.00
_cell.angle_gamma   90.00
#
_symmetry.space_group_name_H-M   'P 1'
#
loop_
_entity.id
_entity.type
_entity.pdbx_description
1 polymer ?
#
loop_
_entity_poly.entity_id
_entity_poly.type
_entity_poly.pdbx_seq_one_letter_code
_entity_poly.pdbx_strand_id
1 'polypeptide(L)'
;MSPKPLPQRIARVYMLLQAANNILFGAYCVLAPASFGDLAGGEFAVSPSGTLRAVGLGMFGVGVYSFAGAWTDDKRFFWLTLGLRAVFAVVMLGVRERWGVVGYEVLTVGMAGVAGFW
;
A
#
# COMPACT_ATOMS: atom_id res chain seq x y z
N MET A 1 1.57 -12.38 -28.63
CA MET A 1 1.50 -11.13 -27.85
C MET A 1 2.88 -10.51 -27.85
N SER A 2 3.01 -9.24 -28.25
CA SER A 2 4.32 -8.58 -28.25
C SER A 2 4.82 -8.44 -26.80
N PRO A 3 6.11 -8.72 -26.53
CA PRO A 3 6.70 -8.52 -25.21
C PRO A 3 6.49 -7.09 -24.70
N LYS A 4 5.93 -6.93 -23.50
CA LYS A 4 5.78 -5.62 -22.85
C LYS A 4 7.13 -4.89 -22.73
N PRO A 5 7.18 -3.55 -22.86
CA PRO A 5 8.35 -2.72 -22.58
C PRO A 5 8.99 -3.06 -21.23
N LEU A 6 10.32 -3.00 -21.16
CA LEU A 6 11.08 -3.26 -19.93
C LEU A 6 10.57 -2.43 -18.72
N PRO A 7 10.26 -1.13 -18.85
CA PRO A 7 9.73 -0.33 -17.73
C PRO A 7 8.43 -0.87 -17.13
N GLN A 8 7.52 -1.41 -17.96
CA GLN A 8 6.26 -1.99 -17.47
C GLN A 8 6.49 -3.26 -16.67
N ARG A 9 7.44 -4.10 -17.08
CA ARG A 9 7.75 -5.33 -16.36
C ARG A 9 8.33 -5.03 -14.99
N ILE A 10 9.26 -4.08 -14.93
CA ILE A 10 9.86 -3.60 -13.67
C ILE A 10 8.77 -3.03 -12.77
N ALA A 11 7.89 -2.17 -13.31
CA ALA A 11 6.78 -1.59 -12.55
C ALA A 11 5.81 -2.65 -12.02
N ARG A 12 5.48 -3.69 -12.81
CA ARG A 12 4.62 -4.79 -12.35
C ARG A 12 5.27 -5.62 -11.25
N VAL A 13 6.55 -5.96 -11.38
CA VAL A 13 7.28 -6.69 -10.32
C VAL A 13 7.32 -5.86 -9.04
N TYR A 14 7.65 -4.58 -9.14
CA TYR A 14 7.60 -3.65 -8.01
C TYR A 14 6.21 -3.62 -7.36
N MET A 15 5.14 -3.51 -8.15
CA MET A 15 3.77 -3.46 -7.64
C MET A 15 3.35 -4.78 -6.97
N LEU A 16 3.79 -5.95 -7.47
CA LEU A 16 3.54 -7.24 -6.82
C LEU A 16 4.28 -7.34 -5.48
N LEU A 17 5.54 -6.92 -5.42
CA LEU A 17 6.32 -6.92 -4.18
C LEU A 17 5.71 -5.95 -3.15
N GLN A 18 5.33 -4.76 -3.60
CA GLN A 18 4.67 -3.75 -2.79
C GLN A 18 3.31 -4.23 -2.25
N ALA A 19 2.53 -4.92 -3.10
CA ALA A 19 1.26 -5.52 -2.73
C ALA A 19 1.45 -6.60 -1.66
N ALA A 20 2.42 -7.50 -1.85
CA ALA A 20 2.76 -8.52 -0.87
C ALA A 20 3.21 -7.90 0.46
N ASN A 21 4.05 -6.86 0.41
CA ASN A 21 4.47 -6.12 1.60
C ASN A 21 3.27 -5.53 2.36
N ASN A 22 2.34 -4.90 1.65
CA ASN A 22 1.12 -4.33 2.24
C ASN A 22 0.20 -5.41 2.85
N ILE A 23 0.09 -6.57 2.22
CA ILE A 23 -0.68 -7.72 2.76
C ILE A 23 -0.03 -8.20 4.05
N LEU A 24 1.29 -8.44 4.05
CA LEU A 24 2.01 -8.96 5.21
C LEU A 24 2.00 -7.97 6.38
N PHE A 25 2.31 -6.70 6.12
CA PHE A 25 2.25 -5.65 7.14
C PHE A 25 0.84 -5.41 7.64
N GLY A 26 -0.16 -5.39 6.74
CA GLY A 26 -1.56 -5.24 7.12
C GLY A 26 -2.03 -6.39 8.00
N ALA A 27 -1.74 -7.63 7.62
CA ALA A 27 -2.07 -8.81 8.42
C ALA A 27 -1.36 -8.79 9.77
N TYR A 28 -0.07 -8.46 9.82
CA TYR A 28 0.69 -8.37 11.07
C TYR A 28 0.12 -7.31 12.01
N CYS A 29 -0.21 -6.13 11.49
CA CYS A 29 -0.83 -5.05 12.24
C CYS A 29 -2.23 -5.43 12.78
N VAL A 30 -2.99 -6.26 12.07
CA VAL A 30 -4.30 -6.76 12.53
C VAL A 30 -4.17 -7.85 13.61
N LEU A 31 -3.28 -8.81 13.38
CA LEU A 31 -3.12 -10.01 14.21
C LEU A 31 -2.34 -9.71 15.50
N ALA A 32 -1.36 -8.82 15.44
CA ALA A 32 -0.48 -8.47 16.56
C ALA A 32 -0.32 -6.94 16.68
N PRO A 33 -1.40 -6.18 16.89
CA PRO A 33 -1.35 -4.71 16.90
C PRO A 33 -0.41 -4.14 17.96
N ALA A 34 -0.34 -4.73 19.15
CA ALA A 34 0.57 -4.26 20.20
C ALA A 34 2.05 -4.43 19.80
N SER A 35 2.44 -5.64 19.39
CA SER A 35 3.80 -5.92 18.92
C SER A 35 4.17 -5.11 17.68
N PHE A 36 3.21 -4.88 16.78
CA PHE A 36 3.38 -3.98 15.65
C PHE A 36 3.61 -2.53 16.11
N GLY A 37 2.84 -2.06 17.09
CA GLY A 37 3.03 -0.74 17.70
C GLY A 37 4.43 -0.57 18.29
N ASP A 38 4.91 -1.58 19.02
CA ASP A 38 6.24 -1.60 19.63
C ASP A 38 7.35 -1.57 18.58
N LEU A 39 7.25 -2.40 17.53
CA LEU A 39 8.22 -2.47 16.43
C LEU A 39 8.21 -1.23 15.55
N ALA A 40 7.03 -0.70 15.24
CA ALA A 40 6.89 0.51 14.44
C ALA A 40 7.35 1.76 15.21
N GLY A 41 7.40 1.67 16.54
CA GLY A 41 7.92 2.69 17.43
C GLY A 41 7.12 4.00 17.39
N GLY A 42 7.59 4.96 18.20
CA GLY A 42 7.00 6.29 18.29
C GLY A 42 5.51 6.27 18.61
N GLU A 43 4.73 7.00 17.82
CA GLU A 43 3.28 7.18 18.03
C GLU A 43 2.45 5.90 17.81
N PHE A 44 2.98 4.86 17.16
CA PHE A 44 2.27 3.57 17.04
C PHE A 44 2.39 2.71 18.30
N ALA A 45 3.42 2.92 19.13
CA ALA A 45 3.59 2.20 20.40
C ALA A 45 2.50 2.57 21.42
N VAL A 46 1.98 3.79 21.35
CA VAL A 46 0.93 4.31 22.23
C VAL A 46 -0.46 4.33 21.58
N SER A 47 -0.58 3.88 20.32
CA SER A 47 -1.84 3.88 19.60
C SER A 47 -2.79 2.79 20.11
N PRO A 48 -4.10 3.09 20.29
CA PRO A 48 -5.07 2.06 20.67
C PRO A 48 -5.09 0.90 19.66
N SER A 49 -5.18 -0.33 20.16
CA SER A 49 -5.17 -1.54 19.32
C SER A 49 -6.24 -1.55 18.24
N GLY A 50 -7.41 -0.95 18.49
CA GLY A 50 -8.47 -0.77 17.48
C GLY A 50 -8.07 0.14 16.32
N THR A 51 -7.31 1.20 16.59
CA THR A 51 -6.80 2.11 15.54
C THR A 51 -5.76 1.41 14.68
N LEU A 52 -4.83 0.68 15.32
CA LEU A 52 -3.82 -0.11 14.60
C LEU A 52 -4.47 -1.18 13.72
N ARG A 53 -5.48 -1.90 14.23
CA ARG A 53 -6.25 -2.86 13.43
C ARG A 53 -6.93 -2.22 12.22
N ALA A 54 -7.51 -1.03 12.36
CA ALA A 54 -8.12 -0.30 11.25
C ALA A 54 -7.09 0.08 10.18
N VAL A 55 -5.92 0.58 10.59
CA VAL A 55 -4.78 0.87 9.69
C VAL A 55 -4.31 -0.41 8.99
N GLY A 56 -4.15 -1.50 9.74
CA GLY A 56 -3.75 -2.81 9.22
C GLY A 56 -4.74 -3.36 8.19
N LEU A 57 -6.05 -3.26 8.45
CA LEU A 57 -7.10 -3.63 7.49
C LEU A 57 -7.03 -2.78 6.22
N GLY A 58 -6.78 -1.47 6.36
CA GLY A 58 -6.57 -0.57 5.22
C GLY A 58 -5.38 -1.00 4.36
N MET A 59 -4.23 -1.24 4.98
CA MET A 59 -3.03 -1.73 4.29
C MET A 59 -3.25 -3.08 3.62
N PHE A 60 -3.91 -4.01 4.31
CA PHE A 60 -4.25 -5.33 3.77
C PHE A 60 -5.15 -5.21 2.54
N GLY A 61 -6.21 -4.42 2.62
CA GLY A 61 -7.13 -4.17 1.51
C GLY A 61 -6.41 -3.57 0.29
N VAL A 62 -5.61 -2.51 0.50
CA VAL A 62 -4.77 -1.92 -0.56
C VAL A 62 -3.87 -2.98 -1.19
N GLY A 63 -3.22 -3.82 -0.37
CA GLY A 63 -2.35 -4.89 -0.83
C GLY A 63 -3.06 -5.91 -1.72
N VAL A 64 -4.23 -6.40 -1.31
CA VAL A 64 -5.03 -7.36 -2.10
C VAL A 64 -5.45 -6.77 -3.44
N TYR A 65 -5.98 -5.55 -3.46
CA TYR A 65 -6.38 -4.89 -4.72
C TYR A 65 -5.18 -4.60 -5.63
N SER A 66 -4.05 -4.18 -5.06
CA SER A 66 -2.79 -3.96 -5.80
C SER A 66 -2.29 -5.27 -6.43
N PHE A 67 -2.35 -6.38 -5.69
CA PHE A 67 -1.93 -7.69 -6.16
C PHE A 67 -2.82 -8.16 -7.30
N ALA A 68 -4.13 -8.06 -7.13
CA ALA A 68 -5.10 -8.42 -8.17
C ALA A 68 -4.88 -7.63 -9.45
N GLY A 69 -4.66 -6.31 -9.37
CA GLY A 69 -4.35 -5.47 -10.53
C GLY A 69 -3.04 -5.83 -11.21
N ALA A 70 -1.97 -6.03 -10.44
CA ALA A 70 -0.67 -6.37 -10.99
C ALA A 70 -0.62 -7.78 -11.61
N TRP A 71 -1.40 -8.73 -11.06
CA TRP A 71 -1.53 -10.09 -11.57
C TRP A 71 -2.36 -10.14 -12.85
N THR A 72 -3.56 -9.56 -12.83
CA THR A 72 -4.51 -9.57 -13.96
C THR A 72 -4.16 -8.61 -15.07
N ASP A 73 -3.22 -7.68 -14.83
CA ASP A 73 -2.85 -6.61 -15.77
C ASP A 73 -4.01 -5.66 -16.11
N ASP A 74 -5.04 -5.63 -15.26
CA ASP A 74 -6.22 -4.80 -15.46
C ASP A 74 -5.95 -3.37 -14.95
N LYS A 75 -5.94 -2.43 -15.91
CA LYS A 75 -5.74 -1.00 -15.66
C LYS A 75 -6.75 -0.43 -14.66
N ARG A 76 -8.00 -0.94 -14.63
CA ARG A 76 -9.04 -0.47 -13.70
C ARG A 76 -8.64 -0.71 -12.25
N PHE A 77 -8.03 -1.87 -11.98
CA PHE A 77 -7.54 -2.19 -10.64
C PHE A 77 -6.37 -1.29 -10.25
N PHE A 78 -5.46 -0.97 -11.17
CA PHE A 78 -4.40 0.01 -10.91
C PHE A 78 -4.94 1.39 -10.54
N TRP A 79 -5.98 1.86 -11.23
CA TRP A 79 -6.66 3.12 -10.92
C TRP A 79 -7.38 3.09 -9.56
N LEU A 80 -8.03 1.98 -9.23
CA LEU A 80 -8.63 1.77 -7.90
C LEU A 80 -7.59 1.75 -6.79
N THR A 81 -6.45 1.08 -7.02
CA THR A 81 -5.31 1.08 -6.11
C THR A 81 -4.80 2.50 -5.86
N LEU A 82 -4.65 3.31 -6.91
CA LEU A 82 -4.28 4.72 -6.79
C LEU A 82 -5.25 5.50 -5.90
N GLY A 83 -6.56 5.33 -6.10
CA GLY A 83 -7.58 5.98 -5.29
C GLY A 83 -7.53 5.55 -3.82
N LEU A 84 -7.46 4.25 -3.55
CA LEU A 84 -7.36 3.70 -2.19
C LEU A 84 -6.10 4.18 -1.46
N ARG A 85 -4.98 4.27 -2.18
CA ARG A 85 -3.71 4.77 -1.64
C ARG A 85 -3.73 6.26 -1.32
N ALA A 86 -4.35 7.07 -2.18
CA ALA A 86 -4.57 8.49 -1.91
C ALA A 86 -5.46 8.69 -0.68
N VAL A 87 -6.55 7.93 -0.54
CA VAL A 87 -7.43 7.97 0.64
C VAL A 87 -6.66 7.56 1.90
N PHE A 88 -5.86 6.49 1.83
CA PHE A 88 -5.03 6.04 2.96
C PHE A 88 -4.00 7.11 3.35
N ALA A 89 -3.32 7.73 2.38
CA ALA A 89 -2.38 8.82 2.62
C ALA A 89 -3.04 10.04 3.28
N VAL A 90 -4.25 10.42 2.84
CA VAL A 90 -5.03 11.52 3.43
C VAL A 90 -5.45 11.19 4.87
N VAL A 91 -5.91 9.97 5.13
CA VAL A 91 -6.21 9.50 6.49
C VAL A 91 -4.96 9.58 7.37
N MET A 92 -3.80 9.10 6.88
CA MET A 92 -2.55 9.14 7.63
C MET A 92 -2.02 10.56 7.86
N LEU A 93 -2.23 11.49 6.92
CA LEU A 93 -1.95 12.91 7.08
C LEU A 93 -2.83 13.54 8.18
N GLY A 94 -4.14 13.29 8.13
CA GLY A 94 -5.10 13.79 9.11
C GLY A 94 -4.91 13.20 10.51
N VAL A 95 -4.33 12.01 10.61
CA VAL A 95 -4.10 11.31 11.88
C VAL A 95 -2.84 11.78 12.61
N ARG A 96 -1.88 12.51 11.98
CA ARG A 96 -0.80 13.35 12.57
C ARG A 96 0.47 13.41 11.68
N GLU A 97 0.52 14.33 10.72
CA GLU A 97 1.72 14.85 10.00
C GLU A 97 2.88 13.86 9.71
N ARG A 98 2.59 12.65 9.20
CA ARG A 98 3.65 11.68 8.86
C ARG A 98 4.13 11.80 7.43
N TRP A 99 4.98 12.79 7.16
CA TRP A 99 5.57 13.05 5.84
C TRP A 99 6.29 11.84 5.20
N GLY A 100 6.85 10.93 6.00
CA GLY A 100 7.44 9.68 5.49
C GLY A 100 6.44 8.72 4.85
N VAL A 101 5.20 8.66 5.37
CA VAL A 101 4.12 7.86 4.80
C VAL A 101 3.63 8.49 3.49
N VAL A 102 3.57 9.82 3.45
CA VAL A 102 3.22 10.57 2.24
C VAL A 102 4.24 10.32 1.12
N GLY A 103 5.54 10.35 1.44
CA GLY A 103 6.59 10.06 0.45
C GLY A 103 6.51 8.64 -0.12
N TYR A 104 6.25 7.64 0.72
CA TYR A 104 6.04 6.25 0.29
C TYR A 104 4.80 6.10 -0.61
N GLU A 105 3.70 6.76 -0.26
CA GLU A 105 2.46 6.72 -1.05
C GLU A 105 2.63 7.44 -2.40
N VAL A 106 3.32 8.58 -2.46
CA VAL A 106 3.64 9.29 -3.71
C VAL A 106 4.51 8.44 -4.65
N LEU A 107 5.56 7.80 -4.12
CA LEU A 107 6.40 6.89 -4.90
C LEU A 107 5.56 5.74 -5.49
N THR A 108 4.69 5.17 -4.67
CA THR A 108 3.84 4.05 -5.10
C THR A 108 2.80 4.47 -6.13
N VAL A 109 2.24 5.67 -5.99
CA VAL A 109 1.33 6.30 -6.95
C VAL A 109 2.04 6.52 -8.30
N GLY A 110 3.28 7.02 -8.28
CA GLY A 110 4.08 7.17 -9.49
C GLY A 110 4.29 5.84 -10.22
N MET A 111 4.65 4.79 -9.48
CA MET A 111 4.89 3.45 -10.04
C MET A 111 3.61 2.77 -10.56
N ALA A 112 2.48 2.94 -9.86
CA ALA A 112 1.18 2.47 -10.33
C ALA A 112 0.73 3.21 -11.59
N GLY A 113 1.01 4.52 -11.69
CA GLY A 113 0.81 5.31 -12.91
C GLY A 113 1.63 4.78 -14.08
N VAL A 114 2.92 4.50 -13.89
CA VAL A 114 3.79 3.90 -14.90
C VAL A 114 3.28 2.52 -15.35
N ALA A 115 2.77 1.71 -14.41
CA ALA A 115 2.19 0.40 -14.72
C ALA A 115 0.87 0.49 -15.51
N GLY A 116 0.03 1.50 -15.25
CA GLY A 116 -1.29 1.65 -15.86
C GLY A 116 -1.34 2.43 -17.19
N PHE A 117 -0.46 3.42 -17.38
CA PHE A 117 -0.54 4.34 -18.53
C PHE A 117 0.13 3.83 -19.81
N TRP A 118 1.10 2.92 -19.71
CA TRP A 118 1.70 2.30 -20.89
C TRP A 118 0.91 1.08 -21.39
#